data_AF-B2ZDR4-F1
#
_entry.id   AF-B2ZDR4-F1
#
_cell.length_a   1.000
_cell.length_b   1.000
_cell.length_c   1.000
_cell.angle_alpha   90.00
_cell.angle_beta   90.00
_cell.angle_gamma   90.00
#
_symmetry.space_group_name_H-M   'P 1'
#
loop_
_entity.id
_entity.type
_entity.pdbx_description
1 polymer ?
#
loop_
_entity_poly.entity_id
_entity_poly.type
_entity_poly.pdbx_seq_one_letter_code
_entity_poly.pdbx_strand_id
1 'polypeptide(L)'
;AQSTANAAAAEAADASTIFYNPAGLTKLDSSQISVNANIVLPSIHYEADSATDFTGLPVQGSKSGKITKTTVAPHIYGAYKVNDNLTVGLGVYVPFGSATEYEKDSVLRHNINKLGLTSIAVEPVAAWKLNDRHSFGAGIIAQHTSAELRKYADWGIKSKAEILTAKPPKPNGVAEAAKIQADGHADVKGSDWGFGYQLAWMWDINDRARVGVNYRSKVSHTLKGDAEWAADGAAAKAMWSTMLAANGYTANEKARVKIVTPESLSVHGMYKVSDKADLFGDVTWTRHSRFDKAELVFEKEKTVVKGKSDRTTITPNWRNTYKVGFGGSYQISEPLQLRAGIAFDKSPVRNADYRMNSLPDGNRIWFSAGMKYHIGKNHVVDAAYTHIHINDTSYRTAKASGNDVDSKGASSARFKNHADII
;
A
#
# COMPACT_ATOMS: atom_id res chain seq x y z
N ALA A 1 -4.66 5.90 -19.10
CA ALA A 1 -4.17 4.56 -18.67
C ALA A 1 -5.22 3.70 -17.95
N GLN A 2 -5.89 4.21 -16.90
CA GLN A 2 -6.86 3.46 -16.07
C GLN A 2 -7.94 2.74 -16.87
N SER A 3 -8.54 3.39 -17.87
CA SER A 3 -9.59 2.82 -18.74
C SER A 3 -9.17 1.54 -19.49
N THR A 4 -7.87 1.27 -19.56
CA THR A 4 -7.28 0.07 -20.19
C THR A 4 -6.64 -0.87 -19.18
N ALA A 5 -7.05 -0.83 -17.90
CA ALA A 5 -6.45 -1.57 -16.79
C ALA A 5 -4.92 -1.33 -16.64
N ASN A 6 -4.45 -0.15 -17.06
CA ASN A 6 -3.05 0.28 -17.16
C ASN A 6 -2.21 -0.48 -18.20
N ALA A 7 -2.81 -1.04 -19.25
CA ALA A 7 -2.07 -1.69 -20.34
C ALA A 7 -1.47 -0.72 -21.36
N ALA A 8 -2.00 0.51 -21.49
CA ALA A 8 -1.66 1.44 -22.57
C ALA A 8 -0.36 2.26 -22.37
N ALA A 9 0.63 1.76 -21.62
CA ALA A 9 1.87 2.50 -21.37
C ALA A 9 2.66 2.83 -22.66
N ALA A 10 2.60 1.95 -23.67
CA ALA A 10 3.24 2.16 -24.97
C ALA A 10 2.56 3.25 -25.82
N GLU A 11 1.31 3.59 -25.56
CA GLU A 11 0.56 4.58 -26.33
C GLU A 11 1.20 5.97 -26.25
N ALA A 12 1.70 6.34 -25.06
CA ALA A 12 2.26 7.66 -24.77
C ALA A 12 1.29 8.81 -25.14
N ALA A 13 0.04 8.68 -24.72
CA ALA A 13 -1.05 9.58 -25.14
C ALA A 13 -0.95 11.00 -24.56
N ASP A 14 -0.38 11.16 -23.37
CA ASP A 14 -0.37 12.43 -22.64
C ASP A 14 0.79 12.53 -21.63
N ALA A 15 0.91 13.65 -20.91
CA ALA A 15 1.96 13.90 -19.93
C ALA A 15 2.00 12.88 -18.78
N SER A 16 0.94 12.14 -18.50
CA SER A 16 0.95 11.04 -17.51
C SER A 16 1.89 9.89 -17.90
N THR A 17 2.36 9.85 -19.15
CA THR A 17 3.42 8.94 -19.59
C THR A 17 4.69 9.05 -18.73
N ILE A 18 4.93 10.17 -18.03
CA ILE A 18 6.01 10.32 -17.04
C ILE A 18 6.05 9.13 -16.07
N PHE A 19 4.91 8.74 -15.49
CA PHE A 19 4.86 7.63 -14.53
C PHE A 19 5.14 6.28 -15.21
N TYR A 20 4.52 6.05 -16.37
CA TYR A 20 4.47 4.73 -17.03
C TYR A 20 5.70 4.44 -17.92
N ASN A 21 6.11 5.40 -18.76
CA ASN A 21 7.31 5.36 -19.58
C ASN A 21 7.70 6.78 -20.05
N PRO A 22 8.63 7.48 -19.39
CA PRO A 22 9.00 8.84 -19.77
C PRO A 22 9.62 8.96 -21.17
N ALA A 23 10.14 7.90 -21.79
CA ALA A 23 10.59 7.95 -23.18
C ALA A 23 9.44 8.30 -24.16
N GLY A 24 8.19 8.02 -23.76
CA GLY A 24 6.98 8.40 -24.46
C GLY A 24 6.76 9.91 -24.57
N LEU A 25 7.40 10.73 -23.72
CA LEU A 25 7.31 12.20 -23.82
C LEU A 25 7.80 12.76 -25.15
N THR A 26 8.69 12.03 -25.85
CA THR A 26 9.17 12.39 -27.19
C THR A 26 8.10 12.24 -28.28
N LYS A 27 6.97 11.59 -27.97
CA LYS A 27 5.83 11.40 -28.87
C LYS A 27 4.75 12.47 -28.73
N LEU A 28 4.91 13.38 -27.77
CA LEU A 28 3.96 14.47 -27.58
C LEU A 28 4.22 15.56 -28.63
N ASP A 29 3.16 15.96 -29.33
CA ASP A 29 3.25 16.98 -30.37
C ASP A 29 3.47 18.39 -29.79
N SER A 30 3.03 18.62 -28.55
CA SER A 30 3.06 19.91 -27.87
C SER A 30 3.37 19.79 -26.38
N SER A 31 3.74 20.94 -25.79
CA SER A 31 3.80 21.10 -24.34
C SER A 31 2.39 21.05 -23.77
N GLN A 32 2.19 20.28 -22.69
CA GLN A 32 0.87 20.06 -22.11
C GLN A 32 0.95 19.82 -20.61
N ILE A 33 -0.19 20.05 -19.95
CA ILE A 33 -0.40 19.78 -18.54
C ILE A 33 -1.61 18.85 -18.42
N SER A 34 -1.51 17.86 -17.52
CA SER A 34 -2.58 16.94 -17.19
C SER A 34 -2.83 16.99 -15.69
N VAL A 35 -4.08 17.22 -15.30
CA VAL A 35 -4.54 17.23 -13.90
C VAL A 35 -5.57 16.15 -13.74
N ASN A 36 -5.38 15.29 -12.75
CA ASN A 36 -6.18 14.09 -12.59
C ASN A 36 -6.41 13.81 -11.11
N ALA A 37 -7.44 13.01 -10.83
CA ALA A 37 -7.66 12.45 -9.51
C ALA A 37 -8.32 11.09 -9.66
N ASN A 38 -7.86 10.13 -8.86
CA ASN A 38 -8.56 8.87 -8.68
C ASN A 38 -9.36 8.89 -7.39
N ILE A 39 -10.64 8.55 -7.45
CA ILE A 39 -11.46 8.28 -6.26
C ILE A 39 -11.47 6.76 -6.07
N VAL A 40 -10.82 6.31 -5.01
CA VAL A 40 -10.68 4.89 -4.69
C VAL A 40 -11.67 4.54 -3.58
N LEU A 41 -12.57 3.60 -3.86
CA LEU A 41 -13.59 3.09 -2.95
C LEU A 41 -13.27 1.64 -2.55
N PRO A 42 -12.25 1.41 -1.69
CA PRO A 42 -11.92 0.08 -1.24
C PRO A 42 -12.97 -0.44 -0.23
N SER A 43 -13.29 -1.72 -0.32
CA SER A 43 -14.17 -2.41 0.60
C SER A 43 -13.51 -3.68 1.10
N ILE A 44 -13.06 -3.62 2.36
CA ILE A 44 -12.52 -4.77 3.09
C ILE A 44 -13.42 -5.00 4.30
N HIS A 45 -14.18 -6.09 4.27
CA HIS A 45 -14.97 -6.55 5.41
C HIS A 45 -14.29 -7.75 6.06
N TYR A 46 -14.08 -7.70 7.37
CA TYR A 46 -13.48 -8.80 8.12
C TYR A 46 -14.52 -9.54 8.96
N GLU A 47 -14.26 -10.83 9.20
CA GLU A 47 -14.91 -11.65 10.21
C GLU A 47 -13.84 -12.42 10.99
N ALA A 48 -13.72 -12.17 12.29
CA ALA A 48 -12.80 -12.87 13.17
C ALA A 48 -13.39 -14.24 13.57
N ASP A 49 -12.63 -15.29 13.29
CA ASP A 49 -12.98 -16.66 13.67
C ASP A 49 -12.58 -16.95 15.11
N SER A 50 -11.39 -16.50 15.50
CA SER A 50 -10.85 -16.67 16.83
C SER A 50 -9.88 -15.54 17.17
N ALA A 51 -9.84 -15.15 18.44
CA ALA A 51 -8.84 -14.23 18.97
C ALA A 51 -8.65 -14.50 20.45
N THR A 52 -7.40 -14.68 20.84
CA THR A 52 -6.98 -14.88 22.22
C THR A 52 -5.95 -13.83 22.60
N ASP A 53 -5.81 -13.56 23.90
CA ASP A 53 -4.68 -12.82 24.43
C ASP A 53 -3.45 -13.74 24.55
N PHE A 54 -2.32 -13.18 25.00
CA PHE A 54 -1.08 -13.94 25.13
C PHE A 54 -1.20 -15.17 26.06
N THR A 55 -2.12 -15.11 27.04
CA THR A 55 -2.38 -16.20 28.01
C THR A 55 -3.33 -17.26 27.47
N GLY A 56 -3.93 -17.04 26.31
CA GLY A 56 -4.87 -17.97 25.66
C GLY A 56 -6.33 -17.73 26.01
N LEU A 57 -6.65 -16.67 26.78
CA LEU A 57 -8.02 -16.32 27.10
C LEU A 57 -8.69 -15.60 25.90
N PRO A 58 -9.98 -15.82 25.63
CA PRO A 58 -10.67 -15.14 24.53
C PRO A 58 -10.71 -13.62 24.73
N VAL A 59 -10.33 -12.88 23.67
CA VAL A 59 -10.49 -11.43 23.64
C VAL A 59 -11.94 -11.08 23.38
N GLN A 60 -12.51 -10.18 24.18
CA GLN A 60 -13.89 -9.71 24.02
C GLN A 60 -13.94 -8.45 23.15
N GLY A 61 -15.08 -8.26 22.46
CA GLY A 61 -15.38 -7.10 21.64
C GLY A 61 -15.91 -7.44 20.24
N SER A 62 -15.86 -6.49 19.32
CA SER A 62 -16.41 -6.65 17.97
C SER A 62 -15.63 -7.69 17.13
N LYS A 63 -16.37 -8.54 16.41
CA LYS A 63 -15.80 -9.65 15.59
C LYS A 63 -15.88 -9.40 14.08
N SER A 64 -16.56 -8.37 13.62
CA SER A 64 -16.68 -8.06 12.20
C SER A 64 -16.79 -6.57 11.96
N GLY A 65 -16.58 -6.14 10.73
CA GLY A 65 -16.68 -4.74 10.34
C GLY A 65 -15.98 -4.43 9.03
N LYS A 66 -16.20 -3.21 8.53
CA LYS A 66 -15.47 -2.66 7.38
C LYS A 66 -14.28 -1.85 7.88
N ILE A 67 -13.08 -2.11 7.36
CA ILE A 67 -11.84 -1.47 7.86
C ILE A 67 -11.24 -0.45 6.91
N THR A 68 -11.96 -0.09 5.84
CA THR A 68 -11.47 0.83 4.81
C THR A 68 -12.38 2.04 4.64
N LYS A 69 -11.78 3.16 4.21
CA LYS A 69 -12.47 4.42 3.89
C LYS A 69 -12.15 4.81 2.45
N THR A 70 -13.06 5.56 1.83
CA THR A 70 -12.82 6.16 0.51
C THR A 70 -11.63 7.11 0.58
N THR A 71 -10.81 7.13 -0.45
CA THR A 71 -9.66 8.03 -0.56
C THR A 71 -9.57 8.65 -1.94
N VAL A 72 -8.89 9.78 -2.04
CA VAL A 72 -8.65 10.50 -3.28
C VAL A 72 -7.14 10.60 -3.51
N ALA A 73 -6.69 10.19 -4.70
CA ALA A 73 -5.30 10.26 -5.11
C ALA A 73 -5.15 11.26 -6.28
N PRO A 74 -4.95 12.55 -5.97
CA PRO A 74 -4.68 13.55 -7.00
C PRO A 74 -3.29 13.33 -7.61
N HIS A 75 -3.17 13.63 -8.90
CA HIS A 75 -1.89 13.59 -9.58
C HIS A 75 -1.86 14.55 -10.76
N ILE A 76 -0.72 15.21 -10.94
CA ILE A 76 -0.49 16.24 -11.95
C ILE A 76 0.80 15.94 -12.71
N TYR A 77 0.78 16.17 -14.01
CA TYR A 77 1.92 16.00 -14.90
C TYR A 77 2.05 17.20 -15.82
N GLY A 78 3.27 17.68 -16.01
CA GLY A 78 3.61 18.69 -17.00
C GLY A 78 4.69 18.18 -17.93
N ALA A 79 4.54 18.44 -19.23
CA ALA A 79 5.54 18.15 -20.25
C ALA A 79 5.84 19.43 -21.04
N TYR A 80 7.13 19.71 -21.23
CA TYR A 80 7.62 20.85 -21.99
C TYR A 80 8.57 20.39 -23.08
N LYS A 81 8.17 20.60 -24.34
CA LYS A 81 8.98 20.26 -25.52
C LYS A 81 10.05 21.34 -25.70
N VAL A 82 11.29 21.02 -25.37
CA VAL A 82 12.43 21.94 -25.46
C VAL A 82 12.83 22.13 -26.91
N ASN A 83 12.88 21.03 -27.67
CA ASN A 83 13.10 20.99 -29.12
C ASN A 83 12.56 19.65 -29.67
N ASP A 84 12.81 19.35 -30.95
CA ASP A 84 12.32 18.13 -31.60
C ASP A 84 12.89 16.83 -31.04
N ASN A 85 14.02 16.90 -30.32
CA ASN A 85 14.70 15.73 -29.78
C ASN A 85 14.69 15.66 -28.25
N LEU A 86 14.24 16.71 -27.55
CA LEU A 86 14.28 16.79 -26.10
C LEU A 86 12.97 17.31 -25.53
N THR A 87 12.35 16.51 -24.66
CA THR A 87 11.20 16.90 -23.85
C THR A 87 11.57 16.73 -22.38
N VAL A 88 11.29 17.74 -21.56
CA VAL A 88 11.42 17.64 -20.10
C VAL A 88 10.03 17.59 -19.47
N GLY A 89 9.93 16.98 -18.30
CA GLY A 89 8.66 16.87 -17.60
C GLY A 89 8.81 16.86 -16.10
N LEU A 90 7.69 17.11 -15.42
CA LEU A 90 7.56 17.02 -13.97
C LEU A 90 6.24 16.32 -13.63
N GLY A 91 6.32 15.23 -12.87
CA GLY A 91 5.16 14.55 -12.30
C GLY A 91 5.08 14.75 -10.79
N VAL A 92 3.87 14.95 -10.27
CA VAL A 92 3.56 14.85 -8.84
C VAL A 92 2.38 13.91 -8.66
N TYR A 93 2.59 12.78 -7.99
CA TYR A 93 1.60 11.70 -7.90
C TYR A 93 1.77 10.84 -6.65
N VAL A 94 0.83 9.93 -6.40
CA VAL A 94 0.80 9.04 -5.24
C VAL A 94 1.17 7.60 -5.67
N PRO A 95 2.44 7.18 -5.58
CA PRO A 95 2.84 5.83 -5.99
C PRO A 95 2.40 4.73 -5.02
N PHE A 96 2.26 5.04 -3.73
CA PHE A 96 1.89 4.07 -2.70
C PHE A 96 0.88 4.69 -1.74
N GLY A 97 -0.23 3.98 -1.51
CA GLY A 97 -1.29 4.40 -0.61
C GLY A 97 -1.99 3.17 -0.01
N SER A 98 -2.16 3.17 1.30
CA SER A 98 -2.93 2.17 2.03
C SER A 98 -3.45 2.76 3.34
N ALA A 99 -4.67 2.43 3.71
CA ALA A 99 -5.23 2.77 5.01
C ALA A 99 -6.23 1.70 5.44
N THR A 100 -6.00 1.13 6.62
CA THR A 100 -6.94 0.25 7.31
C THR A 100 -7.07 0.66 8.77
N GLU A 101 -8.29 0.64 9.30
CA GLU A 101 -8.57 0.94 10.70
C GLU A 101 -9.68 0.00 11.19
N TYR A 102 -9.36 -0.81 12.19
CA TYR A 102 -10.33 -1.61 12.93
C TYR A 102 -10.99 -0.77 14.02
N GLU A 103 -12.21 -1.14 14.41
CA GLU A 103 -12.83 -0.62 15.63
C GLU A 103 -11.90 -0.85 16.83
N LYS A 104 -11.86 0.12 17.75
CA LYS A 104 -10.97 0.09 18.91
C LYS A 104 -11.23 -1.12 19.82
N ASP A 105 -12.49 -1.55 19.90
CA ASP A 105 -12.91 -2.71 20.69
C ASP A 105 -12.76 -4.04 19.94
N SER A 106 -12.29 -4.05 18.69
CA SER A 106 -12.17 -5.28 17.90
C SER A 106 -11.39 -6.36 18.65
N VAL A 107 -11.84 -7.61 18.53
CA VAL A 107 -11.11 -8.75 19.10
C VAL A 107 -9.70 -8.93 18.51
N LEU A 108 -9.42 -8.33 17.35
CA LEU A 108 -8.12 -8.38 16.69
C LEU A 108 -7.18 -7.21 17.09
N ARG A 109 -7.59 -6.30 17.98
CA ARG A 109 -6.87 -5.04 18.28
C ARG A 109 -5.42 -5.19 18.74
N HIS A 110 -5.06 -6.29 19.39
CA HIS A 110 -3.67 -6.57 19.81
C HIS A 110 -2.73 -6.92 18.65
N ASN A 111 -3.27 -7.20 17.46
CA ASN A 111 -2.48 -7.18 16.23
C ASN A 111 -2.20 -5.71 15.82
N ILE A 112 -2.18 -5.39 14.53
CA ILE A 112 -2.14 -3.99 14.07
C ILE A 112 -3.59 -3.51 13.94
N ASN A 113 -4.02 -2.58 14.80
CA ASN A 113 -5.39 -2.06 14.81
C ASN A 113 -5.60 -0.98 13.74
N LYS A 114 -4.62 -0.10 13.54
CA LYS A 114 -4.62 0.90 12.47
C LYS A 114 -3.29 0.84 11.73
N LEU A 115 -3.33 0.93 10.41
CA LEU A 115 -2.16 1.10 9.56
C LEU A 115 -2.51 2.04 8.43
N GLY A 116 -1.73 3.10 8.27
CA GLY A 116 -1.78 4.02 7.15
C GLY A 116 -0.39 4.23 6.58
N LEU A 117 -0.28 4.28 5.26
CA LEU A 117 0.92 4.66 4.54
C LEU A 117 0.53 5.47 3.31
N THR A 118 1.16 6.62 3.15
CA THR A 118 0.99 7.47 1.98
C THR A 118 2.36 7.92 1.50
N SER A 119 2.61 7.78 0.20
CA SER A 119 3.81 8.27 -0.45
C SER A 119 3.42 9.24 -1.54
N ILE A 120 4.04 10.41 -1.56
CA ILE A 120 3.92 11.41 -2.62
C ILE A 120 5.28 11.48 -3.32
N ALA A 121 5.29 11.31 -4.63
CA ALA A 121 6.48 11.42 -5.45
C ALA A 121 6.47 12.72 -6.24
N VAL A 122 7.61 13.39 -6.29
CA VAL A 122 7.94 14.47 -7.22
C VAL A 122 9.03 13.93 -8.15
N GLU A 123 8.75 13.92 -9.45
CA GLU A 123 9.59 13.26 -10.43
C GLU A 123 9.88 14.17 -11.63
N PRO A 124 11.00 14.92 -11.61
CA PRO A 124 11.54 15.53 -12.82
C PRO A 124 12.09 14.45 -13.76
N VAL A 125 11.77 14.56 -15.04
CA VAL A 125 12.24 13.64 -16.09
C VAL A 125 12.76 14.40 -17.31
N ALA A 126 13.67 13.76 -18.04
CA ALA A 126 14.09 14.17 -19.37
C ALA A 126 13.92 12.99 -20.33
N ALA A 127 13.40 13.27 -21.52
CA ALA A 127 13.19 12.30 -22.57
C ALA A 127 13.87 12.77 -23.85
N TRP A 128 14.65 11.86 -24.44
CA TRP A 128 15.49 12.14 -25.59
C TRP A 128 15.13 11.22 -26.76
N LYS A 129 14.85 11.83 -27.92
CA LYS A 129 14.62 11.13 -29.19
C LYS A 129 15.98 10.93 -29.85
N LEU A 130 16.46 9.70 -29.86
CA LEU A 130 17.72 9.35 -30.55
C LEU A 130 17.52 9.39 -32.07
N ASN A 131 16.42 8.82 -32.55
CA ASN A 131 16.01 8.82 -33.95
C ASN A 131 14.50 8.55 -34.05
N ASP A 132 13.97 8.38 -35.26
CA ASP A 132 12.53 8.18 -35.46
C ASP A 132 11.97 6.89 -34.87
N ARG A 133 12.84 5.91 -34.57
CA ARG A 133 12.45 4.62 -34.01
C ARG A 133 12.76 4.48 -32.53
N HIS A 134 13.71 5.22 -31.98
CA HIS A 134 14.18 5.02 -30.62
C HIS A 134 14.16 6.30 -29.80
N SER A 135 13.59 6.20 -28.61
CA SER A 135 13.66 7.23 -27.58
C SER A 135 14.00 6.64 -26.21
N PHE A 136 14.58 7.48 -25.37
CA PHE A 136 15.00 7.16 -24.02
C PHE A 136 14.42 8.17 -23.04
N GLY A 137 14.21 7.75 -21.79
CA GLY A 137 13.76 8.61 -20.70
C GLY A 137 14.54 8.31 -19.44
N ALA A 138 14.83 9.35 -18.66
CA ALA A 138 15.44 9.22 -17.35
C ALA A 138 14.78 10.19 -16.37
N GLY A 139 14.64 9.77 -15.12
CA GLY A 139 13.97 10.53 -14.08
C GLY A 139 14.60 10.34 -12.70
N ILE A 140 14.44 11.34 -11.84
CA ILE A 140 14.79 11.26 -10.42
C ILE A 140 13.48 11.20 -9.64
N ILE A 141 13.33 10.21 -8.76
CA ILE A 141 12.15 10.07 -7.91
C ILE A 141 12.52 10.66 -6.55
N ALA A 142 11.93 11.79 -6.17
CA ALA A 142 11.94 12.27 -4.78
C ALA A 142 10.62 11.89 -4.12
N GLN A 143 10.65 10.96 -3.18
CA GLN A 143 9.45 10.40 -2.55
C GLN A 143 9.38 10.81 -1.08
N HIS A 144 8.31 11.51 -0.69
CA HIS A 144 8.00 11.76 0.71
C HIS A 144 6.98 10.72 1.19
N THR A 145 7.35 9.91 2.17
CA THR A 145 6.48 8.86 2.71
C THR A 145 6.15 9.16 4.15
N SER A 146 4.87 9.10 4.49
CA SER A 146 4.34 9.17 5.85
C SER A 146 3.60 7.89 6.19
N ALA A 147 3.72 7.46 7.44
CA ALA A 147 3.03 6.29 7.97
C ALA A 147 2.42 6.59 9.34
N GLU A 148 1.30 5.93 9.61
CA GLU A 148 0.64 5.90 10.91
C GLU A 148 0.31 4.46 11.30
N LEU A 149 0.43 4.15 12.59
CA LEU A 149 0.16 2.83 13.14
C LEU A 149 -0.47 2.97 14.52
N ARG A 150 -1.59 2.28 14.76
CA ARG A 150 -2.11 2.07 16.12
C ARG A 150 -1.92 0.61 16.50
N LYS A 151 -1.23 0.38 17.63
CA LYS A 151 -1.03 -0.96 18.17
C LYS A 151 -1.39 -1.00 19.65
N TYR A 152 -2.17 -2.01 20.02
CA TYR A 152 -2.54 -2.26 21.41
C TYR A 152 -1.52 -3.15 22.12
N ALA A 153 -1.36 -2.92 23.42
CA ALA A 153 -0.63 -3.73 24.37
C ALA A 153 -1.55 -4.10 25.54
N ASP A 154 -1.71 -5.39 25.83
CA ASP A 154 -2.45 -5.86 27.01
C ASP A 154 -1.55 -5.80 28.24
N TRP A 155 -1.75 -4.77 29.06
CA TRP A 155 -0.99 -4.56 30.29
C TRP A 155 -1.44 -5.45 31.45
N GLY A 156 -2.56 -6.17 31.31
CA GLY A 156 -3.07 -7.12 32.28
C GLY A 156 -2.41 -8.50 32.22
N ILE A 157 -1.59 -8.79 31.20
CA ILE A 157 -1.04 -10.14 30.94
C ILE A 157 -0.32 -10.74 32.14
N LYS A 158 0.50 -9.96 32.86
CA LYS A 158 1.25 -10.49 34.02
C LYS A 158 0.30 -10.95 35.12
N SER A 159 -0.65 -10.10 35.52
CA SER A 159 -1.65 -10.43 36.54
C SER A 159 -2.52 -11.62 36.13
N LYS A 160 -2.91 -11.70 34.84
CA LYS A 160 -3.63 -12.86 34.31
C LYS A 160 -2.81 -14.15 34.43
N ALA A 161 -1.54 -14.12 34.02
CA ALA A 161 -0.65 -15.27 34.08
C ALA A 161 -0.45 -15.75 35.52
N GLU A 162 -0.22 -14.85 36.47
CA GLU A 162 -0.07 -15.16 37.90
C GLU A 162 -1.31 -15.87 38.46
N ILE A 163 -2.53 -15.43 38.09
CA ILE A 163 -3.78 -16.08 38.48
C ILE A 163 -3.89 -17.49 37.87
N LEU A 164 -3.59 -17.62 36.57
CA LEU A 164 -3.73 -18.88 35.83
C LEU A 164 -2.68 -19.94 36.24
N THR A 165 -1.51 -19.52 36.69
CA THR A 165 -0.42 -20.43 37.09
C THR A 165 -0.26 -20.56 38.61
N ALA A 166 -1.20 -20.02 39.40
CA ALA A 166 -1.16 -20.07 40.86
C ALA A 166 -1.10 -21.50 41.40
N LYS A 167 -0.34 -21.70 42.48
CA LYS A 167 -0.24 -22.97 43.21
C LYS A 167 -0.54 -22.74 44.71
N PRO A 168 -1.62 -23.32 45.28
CA PRO A 168 -2.64 -24.13 44.61
C PRO A 168 -3.45 -23.31 43.58
N PRO A 169 -4.08 -23.96 42.56
CA PRO A 169 -4.92 -23.26 41.61
C PRO A 169 -6.05 -22.49 42.31
N LYS A 170 -6.27 -21.23 41.92
CA LYS A 170 -7.37 -20.44 42.48
C LYS A 170 -8.72 -20.99 42.00
N PRO A 171 -9.69 -21.23 42.90
CA PRO A 171 -11.07 -21.47 42.50
C PRO A 171 -11.54 -20.33 41.57
N ASN A 172 -12.11 -20.64 40.41
CA ASN A 172 -12.52 -19.67 39.38
C ASN A 172 -11.40 -18.80 38.74
N GLY A 173 -10.13 -19.20 38.85
CA GLY A 173 -9.00 -18.39 38.35
C GLY A 173 -9.11 -17.98 36.86
N VAL A 174 -9.66 -18.86 36.00
CA VAL A 174 -9.91 -18.52 34.58
C VAL A 174 -10.91 -17.37 34.44
N ALA A 175 -12.00 -17.40 35.20
CA ALA A 175 -13.03 -16.36 35.17
C ALA A 175 -12.54 -15.04 35.80
N GLU A 176 -11.70 -15.11 36.83
CA GLU A 176 -11.05 -13.93 37.41
C GLU A 176 -10.06 -13.28 36.43
N ALA A 177 -9.20 -14.07 35.80
CA ALA A 177 -8.24 -13.57 34.81
C ALA A 177 -8.94 -12.97 33.58
N ALA A 178 -10.03 -13.59 33.10
CA ALA A 178 -10.81 -13.10 31.96
C ALA A 178 -11.48 -11.73 32.21
N LYS A 179 -11.69 -11.34 33.47
CA LYS A 179 -12.24 -10.01 33.83
C LYS A 179 -11.18 -8.90 33.76
N ILE A 180 -9.89 -9.23 33.73
CA ILE A 180 -8.82 -8.24 33.65
C ILE A 180 -8.76 -7.73 32.20
N GLN A 181 -9.28 -6.52 31.98
CA GLN A 181 -9.17 -5.81 30.71
C GLN A 181 -8.40 -4.51 30.94
N ALA A 182 -7.11 -4.55 30.63
CA ALA A 182 -6.23 -3.42 30.84
C ALA A 182 -5.37 -3.19 29.61
N ASP A 183 -6.01 -2.66 28.58
CA ASP A 183 -5.35 -2.35 27.33
C ASP A 183 -4.72 -0.95 27.40
N GLY A 184 -3.51 -0.82 26.87
CA GLY A 184 -3.01 0.46 26.39
C GLY A 184 -2.77 0.40 24.89
N HIS A 185 -2.62 1.55 24.25
CA HIS A 185 -2.22 1.61 22.85
C HIS A 185 -1.14 2.65 22.62
N ALA A 186 -0.37 2.43 21.56
CA ALA A 186 0.49 3.42 20.95
C ALA A 186 -0.12 3.87 19.62
N ASP A 187 -0.33 5.18 19.46
CA ASP A 187 -0.48 5.83 18.15
C ASP A 187 0.90 6.32 17.71
N VAL A 188 1.41 5.75 16.61
CA VAL A 188 2.75 6.01 16.08
C VAL A 188 2.64 6.69 14.74
N LYS A 189 3.37 7.80 14.55
CA LYS A 189 3.41 8.54 13.29
C LYS A 189 4.85 8.85 12.92
N GLY A 190 5.18 8.76 11.64
CA GLY A 190 6.51 9.13 11.15
C GLY A 190 6.54 9.41 9.66
N SER A 191 7.58 10.11 9.23
CA SER A 191 7.80 10.43 7.82
C SER A 191 9.28 10.46 7.46
N ASP A 192 9.58 10.36 6.17
CA ASP A 192 10.93 10.52 5.62
C ASP A 192 10.91 10.83 4.12
N TRP A 193 11.98 11.46 3.63
CA TRP A 193 12.26 11.59 2.21
C TRP A 193 13.19 10.46 1.76
N GLY A 194 12.85 9.85 0.63
CA GLY A 194 13.68 8.86 -0.04
C GLY A 194 13.88 9.23 -1.51
N PHE A 195 14.98 8.75 -2.09
CA PHE A 195 15.34 9.03 -3.47
C PHE A 195 15.51 7.75 -4.29
N GLY A 196 15.08 7.82 -5.54
CA GLY A 196 15.22 6.76 -6.53
C GLY A 196 15.39 7.33 -7.93
N TYR A 197 15.32 6.48 -8.92
CA TYR A 197 15.43 6.85 -10.33
C TYR A 197 14.54 6.00 -11.21
N GLN A 198 14.22 6.54 -12.38
CA GLN A 198 13.47 5.88 -13.44
C GLN A 198 14.30 5.88 -14.72
N LEU A 199 14.34 4.74 -15.42
CA LEU A 199 14.98 4.59 -16.72
C LEU A 199 13.99 3.97 -17.69
N ALA A 200 13.90 4.52 -18.89
CA ALA A 200 12.93 4.05 -19.85
C ALA A 200 13.44 4.10 -21.28
N TRP A 201 12.89 3.21 -22.10
CA TRP A 201 13.20 3.08 -23.51
C TRP A 201 11.90 2.81 -24.27
N MET A 202 11.83 3.32 -25.50
CA MET A 202 10.71 3.07 -26.41
C MET A 202 11.25 2.83 -27.81
N TRP A 203 10.62 1.88 -28.50
CA TRP A 203 10.97 1.46 -29.84
C TRP A 203 9.72 1.38 -30.73
N ASP A 204 9.64 2.26 -31.71
CA ASP A 204 8.70 2.15 -32.82
C ASP A 204 9.28 1.17 -33.85
N ILE A 205 8.72 -0.03 -33.88
CA ILE A 205 9.14 -1.10 -34.79
C ILE A 205 8.76 -0.70 -36.22
N ASN A 206 7.54 -0.19 -36.37
CA ASN A 206 6.96 0.35 -37.60
C ASN A 206 5.74 1.23 -37.25
N ASP A 207 5.00 1.69 -38.25
CA ASP A 207 3.85 2.59 -38.06
C ASP A 207 2.68 1.99 -37.26
N ARG A 208 2.65 0.65 -37.12
CA ARG A 208 1.62 -0.09 -36.39
C ARG A 208 2.07 -0.61 -35.04
N ALA A 209 3.34 -0.93 -34.85
CA ALA A 209 3.82 -1.63 -33.67
C ALA A 209 4.87 -0.83 -32.91
N ARG A 210 4.67 -0.74 -31.59
CA ARG A 210 5.61 -0.11 -30.67
C ARG A 210 5.76 -0.95 -29.42
N VAL A 211 6.97 -0.96 -28.87
CA VAL A 211 7.27 -1.56 -27.58
C VAL A 211 8.02 -0.56 -26.69
N GLY A 212 7.97 -0.76 -25.39
CA GLY A 212 8.73 0.02 -24.44
C GLY A 212 9.07 -0.76 -23.18
N VAL A 213 10.11 -0.30 -22.52
CA VAL A 213 10.61 -0.85 -21.27
C VAL A 213 10.75 0.30 -20.28
N ASN A 214 10.30 0.08 -19.05
CA ASN A 214 10.42 1.04 -17.96
C ASN A 214 10.92 0.34 -16.71
N TYR A 215 11.98 0.87 -16.12
CA TYR A 215 12.53 0.45 -14.84
C TYR A 215 12.37 1.57 -13.82
N ARG A 216 11.76 1.25 -12.67
CA ARG A 216 11.66 2.16 -11.52
C ARG A 216 12.42 1.56 -10.36
N SER A 217 13.39 2.29 -9.83
CA SER A 217 14.22 1.81 -8.73
C SER A 217 13.41 1.66 -7.44
N LYS A 218 13.94 0.85 -6.51
CA LYS A 218 13.50 0.88 -5.12
C LYS A 218 13.77 2.26 -4.50
N VAL A 219 13.01 2.62 -3.46
CA VAL A 219 13.29 3.78 -2.62
C VAL A 219 13.33 3.33 -1.16
N SER A 220 14.38 3.73 -0.43
CA SER A 220 14.53 3.41 0.99
C SER A 220 14.14 4.61 1.83
N HIS A 221 13.32 4.36 2.86
CA HIS A 221 12.89 5.34 3.85
C HIS A 221 13.26 4.86 5.24
N THR A 222 13.74 5.75 6.10
CA THR A 222 13.83 5.55 7.54
C THR A 222 12.87 6.54 8.19
N LEU A 223 11.60 6.16 8.28
CA LEU A 223 10.55 6.97 8.86
C LEU A 223 10.90 7.24 10.33
N LYS A 224 10.90 8.51 10.71
CA LYS A 224 11.11 8.96 12.10
C LYS A 224 9.93 9.79 12.54
N GLY A 225 9.58 9.68 13.82
CA GLY A 225 8.56 10.50 14.45
C GLY A 225 8.33 10.07 15.88
N ASP A 226 7.08 10.03 16.30
CA ASP A 226 6.68 9.93 17.69
C ASP A 226 5.70 8.77 17.89
N ALA A 227 5.75 8.18 19.09
CA ALA A 227 4.80 7.21 19.61
C ALA A 227 4.14 7.81 20.86
N GLU A 228 2.82 7.95 20.81
CA GLU A 228 2.00 8.44 21.91
C GLU A 228 1.27 7.26 22.55
N TRP A 229 1.55 7.01 23.83
CA TRP A 229 0.90 5.94 24.58
C TRP A 229 -0.30 6.45 25.36
N ALA A 230 -1.35 5.65 25.42
CA ALA A 230 -2.54 5.92 26.21
C ALA A 230 -3.11 4.65 26.85
N ALA A 231 -3.88 4.82 27.92
CA ALA A 231 -4.56 3.75 28.65
C ALA A 231 -6.05 3.67 28.27
N ASP A 232 -6.54 2.48 27.93
CA ASP A 232 -7.94 2.22 27.57
C ASP A 232 -8.68 1.47 28.68
N GLY A 233 -9.78 2.05 29.14
CA GLY A 233 -10.59 1.49 30.21
C GLY A 233 -10.09 1.80 31.63
N ALA A 234 -10.94 1.57 32.62
CA ALA A 234 -10.69 1.97 34.00
C ALA A 234 -9.49 1.23 34.62
N ALA A 235 -9.36 -0.08 34.37
CA ALA A 235 -8.27 -0.87 34.92
C ALA A 235 -6.90 -0.48 34.34
N ALA A 236 -6.81 -0.21 33.03
CA ALA A 236 -5.57 0.30 32.43
C ALA A 236 -5.20 1.68 32.99
N LYS A 237 -6.17 2.58 33.15
CA LYS A 237 -5.96 3.92 33.73
C LYS A 237 -5.46 3.84 35.17
N ALA A 238 -6.00 2.92 35.97
CA ALA A 238 -5.52 2.68 37.33
C ALA A 238 -4.06 2.18 37.36
N MET A 239 -3.61 1.49 36.31
CA MET A 239 -2.23 1.01 36.18
C MET A 239 -1.30 1.98 35.45
N TRP A 240 -1.79 3.09 34.90
CA TRP A 240 -1.02 3.97 34.02
C TRP A 240 0.31 4.44 34.63
N SER A 241 0.30 4.94 35.87
CA SER A 241 1.51 5.37 36.57
C SER A 241 2.53 4.23 36.73
N THR A 242 2.06 3.02 37.07
CA THR A 242 2.88 1.81 37.16
C THR A 242 3.45 1.40 35.81
N MET A 243 2.66 1.48 34.74
CA MET A 243 3.13 1.15 33.39
C MET A 243 4.23 2.10 32.93
N LEU A 244 4.07 3.40 33.18
CA LEU A 244 5.09 4.40 32.87
C LEU A 244 6.37 4.21 33.69
N ALA A 245 6.25 4.05 35.02
CA ALA A 245 7.41 4.02 35.91
C ALA A 245 8.14 2.66 35.93
N ALA A 246 7.40 1.54 35.94
CA ALA A 246 7.96 0.21 36.20
C ALA A 246 8.16 -0.64 34.94
N ASN A 247 7.42 -0.37 33.85
CA ASN A 247 7.48 -1.18 32.63
C ASN A 247 8.11 -0.45 31.42
N GLY A 248 8.67 0.75 31.63
CA GLY A 248 9.44 1.48 30.60
C GLY A 248 8.58 2.17 29.53
N TYR A 249 7.26 2.24 29.72
CA TYR A 249 6.38 3.05 28.88
C TYR A 249 6.58 4.53 29.18
N THR A 250 6.23 5.40 28.24
CA THR A 250 6.27 6.85 28.40
C THR A 250 5.08 7.43 27.65
N ALA A 251 4.51 8.54 28.12
CA ALA A 251 3.35 9.14 27.45
C ALA A 251 3.66 9.52 26.00
N ASN A 252 4.90 9.97 25.74
CA ASN A 252 5.44 10.25 24.42
C ASN A 252 6.90 9.79 24.36
N GLU A 253 7.31 9.22 23.22
CA GLU A 253 8.70 8.90 22.87
C GLU A 253 8.93 8.96 21.36
N LYS A 254 10.21 9.01 20.98
CA LYS A 254 10.57 8.83 19.56
C LYS A 254 10.36 7.39 19.10
N ALA A 255 10.02 7.25 17.83
CA ALA A 255 9.93 5.98 17.15
C ALA A 255 10.47 6.08 15.72
N ARG A 256 10.97 4.96 15.21
CA ARG A 256 11.45 4.86 13.83
C ARG A 256 11.18 3.50 13.21
N VAL A 257 11.02 3.46 11.89
CA VAL A 257 10.90 2.22 11.12
C VAL A 257 11.55 2.39 9.74
N LYS A 258 12.29 1.38 9.31
CA LYS A 258 12.83 1.34 7.94
C LYS A 258 11.83 0.64 7.03
N ILE A 259 11.47 1.30 5.93
CA ILE A 259 10.59 0.77 4.89
C ILE A 259 11.28 0.94 3.53
N VAL A 260 11.19 -0.07 2.67
CA VAL A 260 11.75 -0.03 1.32
C VAL A 260 10.63 -0.30 0.33
N THR A 261 10.32 0.67 -0.52
CA THR A 261 9.40 0.45 -1.65
C THR A 261 10.11 -0.36 -2.74
N PRO A 262 9.40 -1.28 -3.41
CA PRO A 262 10.05 -2.24 -4.31
C PRO A 262 10.47 -1.59 -5.63
N GLU A 263 11.53 -2.13 -6.23
CA GLU A 263 11.81 -1.88 -7.65
C GLU A 263 10.79 -2.60 -8.56
N SER A 264 10.56 -2.03 -9.75
CA SER A 264 9.73 -2.63 -10.80
C SER A 264 10.36 -2.54 -12.19
N LEU A 265 10.02 -3.51 -13.04
CA LEU A 265 10.37 -3.56 -14.45
C LEU A 265 9.12 -3.87 -15.26
N SER A 266 8.77 -2.97 -16.18
CA SER A 266 7.60 -3.09 -17.05
C SER A 266 8.02 -3.22 -18.50
N VAL A 267 7.39 -4.13 -19.24
CA VAL A 267 7.47 -4.24 -20.69
C VAL A 267 6.06 -4.06 -21.24
N HIS A 268 5.90 -3.12 -22.15
CA HIS A 268 4.59 -2.79 -22.74
C HIS A 268 4.66 -2.69 -24.25
N GLY A 269 3.53 -2.97 -24.89
CA GLY A 269 3.37 -2.93 -26.33
C GLY A 269 2.07 -2.27 -26.76
N MET A 270 2.10 -1.71 -27.96
CA MET A 270 0.96 -1.17 -28.69
C MET A 270 0.95 -1.75 -30.10
N TYR A 271 -0.23 -2.11 -30.59
CA TYR A 271 -0.44 -2.52 -31.97
C TYR A 271 -1.69 -1.85 -32.57
N LYS A 272 -1.51 -1.09 -33.65
CA LYS A 272 -2.60 -0.50 -34.43
C LYS A 272 -3.21 -1.56 -35.34
N VAL A 273 -4.43 -1.98 -35.01
CA VAL A 273 -5.18 -3.00 -35.78
C VAL A 273 -5.80 -2.37 -37.03
N SER A 274 -6.31 -1.14 -36.90
CA SER A 274 -6.88 -0.34 -37.98
C SER A 274 -6.77 1.15 -37.63
N ASP A 275 -7.25 2.03 -38.51
CA ASP A 275 -7.29 3.47 -38.24
C ASP A 275 -8.21 3.86 -37.07
N LYS A 276 -9.04 2.93 -36.60
CA LYS A 276 -9.99 3.15 -35.50
C LYS A 276 -9.67 2.32 -34.26
N ALA A 277 -8.76 1.36 -34.32
CA ALA A 277 -8.61 0.37 -33.25
C ALA A 277 -7.14 0.10 -32.91
N ASP A 278 -6.81 0.27 -31.63
CA ASP A 278 -5.50 -0.06 -31.07
C ASP A 278 -5.64 -1.11 -29.97
N LEU A 279 -4.63 -1.97 -29.88
CA LEU A 279 -4.46 -2.95 -28.79
C LEU A 279 -3.22 -2.61 -27.97
N PHE A 280 -3.30 -2.92 -26.68
CA PHE A 280 -2.26 -2.66 -25.69
C PHE A 280 -1.99 -3.89 -24.84
N GLY A 281 -0.73 -4.07 -24.46
CA GLY A 281 -0.31 -5.08 -23.50
C GLY A 281 0.75 -4.54 -22.56
N ASP A 282 0.71 -4.98 -21.29
CA ASP A 282 1.72 -4.67 -20.29
C ASP A 282 2.02 -5.90 -19.43
N VAL A 283 3.30 -6.13 -19.14
CA VAL A 283 3.76 -7.04 -18.10
C VAL A 283 4.69 -6.28 -17.19
N THR A 284 4.31 -6.17 -15.92
CA THR A 284 5.09 -5.50 -14.89
C THR A 284 5.50 -6.50 -13.82
N TRP A 285 6.80 -6.69 -13.63
CA TRP A 285 7.39 -7.40 -12.50
C TRP A 285 7.71 -6.42 -11.37
N THR A 286 7.42 -6.82 -10.12
CA THR A 286 7.71 -6.00 -8.94
C THR A 286 8.35 -6.82 -7.84
N ARG A 287 9.48 -6.35 -7.30
CA ARG A 287 10.25 -7.05 -6.25
C ARG A 287 9.70 -6.84 -4.84
N HIS A 288 8.46 -7.26 -4.61
CA HIS A 288 7.82 -7.13 -3.30
C HIS A 288 8.54 -7.86 -2.16
N SER A 289 9.48 -8.78 -2.45
CA SER A 289 10.34 -9.38 -1.42
C SER A 289 11.25 -8.38 -0.70
N ARG A 290 11.26 -7.10 -1.10
CA ARG A 290 11.86 -6.02 -0.30
C ARG A 290 11.15 -5.81 1.03
N PHE A 291 9.86 -6.12 1.11
CA PHE A 291 9.09 -6.06 2.35
C PHE A 291 9.05 -7.41 3.06
N ASP A 292 10.24 -7.86 3.46
CA ASP A 292 10.43 -9.12 4.19
C ASP A 292 10.23 -8.94 5.71
N LYS A 293 10.78 -7.85 6.25
CA LYS A 293 10.74 -7.51 7.67
C LYS A 293 10.68 -5.99 7.86
N ALA A 294 9.86 -5.56 8.82
CA ALA A 294 9.84 -4.19 9.32
C ALA A 294 9.97 -4.20 10.85
N GLU A 295 10.91 -3.41 11.37
CA GLU A 295 11.14 -3.26 12.81
C GLU A 295 10.76 -1.84 13.20
N LEU A 296 9.66 -1.72 13.93
CA LEU A 296 9.32 -0.49 14.62
C LEU A 296 10.17 -0.43 15.89
N VAL A 297 11.02 0.58 16.02
CA VAL A 297 11.93 0.78 17.15
C VAL A 297 11.49 2.02 17.91
N PHE A 298 11.17 1.83 19.19
CA PHE A 298 10.87 2.86 20.17
C PHE A 298 12.17 3.37 20.83
N GLU A 299 12.15 4.60 21.37
CA GLU A 299 13.31 5.20 22.04
C GLU A 299 13.66 4.49 23.36
N LYS A 300 12.64 4.08 24.12
CA LYS A 300 12.83 3.43 25.42
C LYS A 300 12.58 1.93 25.33
N GLU A 301 13.32 1.15 26.10
CA GLU A 301 12.98 -0.26 26.31
C GLU A 301 11.71 -0.40 27.17
N LYS A 302 10.86 -1.35 26.81
CA LYS A 302 9.72 -1.77 27.62
C LYS A 302 9.95 -3.16 28.19
N THR A 303 9.37 -3.42 29.36
CA THR A 303 9.33 -4.78 29.90
C THR A 303 8.39 -5.63 29.05
N VAL A 304 8.90 -6.71 28.50
CA VAL A 304 8.17 -7.71 27.71
C VAL A 304 8.15 -9.04 28.45
N VAL A 305 7.52 -10.07 27.88
CA VAL A 305 7.40 -11.38 28.52
C VAL A 305 8.77 -12.01 28.79
N LYS A 306 9.72 -11.86 27.86
CA LYS A 306 11.08 -12.41 27.94
C LYS A 306 12.15 -11.33 28.12
N GLY A 307 11.99 -10.48 29.12
CA GLY A 307 12.98 -9.46 29.49
C GLY A 307 12.58 -8.05 29.08
N LYS A 308 13.47 -7.34 28.37
CA LYS A 308 13.24 -5.98 27.88
C LYS A 308 13.42 -5.91 26.37
N SER A 309 12.66 -5.04 25.73
CA SER A 309 12.73 -4.82 24.28
C SER A 309 12.28 -3.41 23.91
N ASP A 310 12.91 -2.85 22.89
CA ASP A 310 12.62 -1.53 22.32
C ASP A 310 11.86 -1.63 20.99
N ARG A 311 11.52 -2.84 20.52
CA ARG A 311 11.03 -3.02 19.15
C ARG A 311 9.80 -3.88 19.05
N THR A 312 9.06 -3.68 17.97
CA THR A 312 8.02 -4.57 17.47
C THR A 312 8.43 -5.06 16.08
N THR A 313 8.43 -6.38 15.87
CA THR A 313 8.82 -6.95 14.58
C THR A 313 7.60 -7.38 13.78
N ILE A 314 7.52 -6.93 12.53
CA ILE A 314 6.55 -7.38 11.55
C ILE A 314 7.32 -8.15 10.47
N THR A 315 6.90 -9.37 10.15
CA THR A 315 7.59 -10.25 9.18
C THR A 315 6.64 -10.72 8.07
N PRO A 316 6.31 -9.86 7.08
CA PRO A 316 5.40 -10.22 6.01
C PRO A 316 5.94 -11.29 5.06
N ASN A 317 7.27 -11.42 4.90
CA ASN A 317 7.93 -12.39 4.02
C ASN A 317 7.31 -12.46 2.61
N TRP A 318 7.10 -11.28 2.01
CA TRP A 318 6.47 -11.17 0.70
C TRP A 318 7.30 -11.81 -0.41
N ARG A 319 6.62 -12.36 -1.42
CA ARG A 319 7.25 -12.86 -2.64
C ARG A 319 7.23 -11.81 -3.74
N ASN A 320 8.15 -11.92 -4.69
CA ASN A 320 8.08 -11.12 -5.93
C ASN A 320 6.81 -11.46 -6.70
N THR A 321 6.31 -10.48 -7.45
CA THR A 321 5.04 -10.60 -8.15
C THR A 321 5.11 -10.05 -9.57
N TYR A 322 4.03 -10.26 -10.30
CA TYR A 322 3.81 -9.68 -11.61
C TYR A 322 2.34 -9.25 -11.77
N LYS A 323 2.14 -8.24 -12.62
CA LYS A 323 0.85 -7.84 -13.18
C LYS A 323 0.92 -8.01 -14.69
N VAL A 324 -0.14 -8.57 -15.28
CA VAL A 324 -0.32 -8.66 -16.74
C VAL A 324 -1.60 -7.94 -17.10
N GLY A 325 -1.53 -7.01 -18.06
CA GLY A 325 -2.65 -6.24 -18.55
C GLY A 325 -2.83 -6.37 -20.05
N PHE A 326 -4.07 -6.37 -20.50
CA PHE A 326 -4.46 -6.28 -21.91
C PHE A 326 -5.61 -5.29 -22.04
N GLY A 327 -5.56 -4.44 -23.06
CA GLY A 327 -6.63 -3.48 -23.30
C GLY A 327 -6.64 -3.00 -24.74
N GLY A 328 -7.60 -2.15 -25.05
CA GLY A 328 -7.70 -1.55 -26.37
C GLY A 328 -8.51 -0.26 -26.36
N SER A 329 -8.46 0.43 -27.48
CA SER A 329 -9.25 1.61 -27.77
C SER A 329 -9.99 1.45 -29.09
N TYR A 330 -11.14 2.11 -29.20
CA TYR A 330 -11.91 2.18 -30.44
C TYR A 330 -12.42 3.60 -30.68
N GLN A 331 -12.10 4.17 -31.84
CA GLN A 331 -12.53 5.50 -32.25
C GLN A 331 -13.97 5.45 -32.78
N ILE A 332 -14.92 6.04 -32.03
CA ILE A 332 -16.34 6.05 -32.39
C ILE A 332 -16.65 7.20 -33.35
N SER A 333 -16.15 8.39 -33.05
CA SER A 333 -16.30 9.60 -33.85
C SER A 333 -15.05 10.46 -33.71
N GLU A 334 -14.93 11.58 -34.42
CA GLU A 334 -13.78 12.49 -34.26
C GLU A 334 -13.50 12.87 -32.79
N PRO A 335 -14.50 13.29 -31.98
CA PRO A 335 -14.23 13.66 -30.59
C PRO A 335 -14.18 12.48 -29.60
N LEU A 336 -14.87 11.36 -29.86
CA LEU A 336 -15.09 10.31 -28.87
C LEU A 336 -14.33 9.00 -29.18
N GLN A 337 -13.50 8.58 -28.24
CA GLN A 337 -12.85 7.27 -28.22
C GLN A 337 -13.28 6.48 -26.98
N LEU A 338 -13.64 5.22 -27.17
CA LEU A 338 -13.94 4.28 -26.09
C LEU A 338 -12.73 3.40 -25.80
N ARG A 339 -12.58 3.00 -24.53
CA ARG A 339 -11.42 2.26 -24.04
C ARG A 339 -11.86 1.21 -23.05
N ALA A 340 -11.22 0.04 -23.09
CA ALA A 340 -11.49 -1.04 -22.15
C ALA A 340 -10.22 -1.86 -21.89
N GLY A 341 -10.17 -2.56 -20.76
CA GLY A 341 -9.08 -3.48 -20.47
C GLY A 341 -9.35 -4.40 -19.29
N ILE A 342 -8.52 -5.44 -19.22
CA ILE A 342 -8.48 -6.42 -18.14
C ILE A 342 -7.05 -6.60 -17.67
N ALA A 343 -6.85 -6.79 -16.37
CA ALA A 343 -5.54 -7.16 -15.85
C ALA A 343 -5.65 -8.19 -14.73
N PHE A 344 -4.65 -9.07 -14.66
CA PHE A 344 -4.40 -9.94 -13.51
C PHE A 344 -3.21 -9.41 -12.72
N ASP A 345 -3.39 -9.22 -11.42
CA ASP A 345 -2.35 -8.75 -10.49
C ASP A 345 -2.20 -9.74 -9.34
N LYS A 346 -1.03 -10.36 -9.26
CA LYS A 346 -0.76 -11.42 -8.27
C LYS A 346 -0.40 -10.80 -6.93
N SER A 347 -0.96 -11.34 -5.86
CA SER A 347 -0.61 -10.90 -4.50
C SER A 347 0.81 -11.30 -4.12
N PRO A 348 1.58 -10.40 -3.46
CA PRO A 348 2.85 -10.74 -2.83
C PRO A 348 2.68 -11.57 -1.54
N VAL A 349 1.46 -11.67 -0.99
CA VAL A 349 1.18 -12.47 0.21
C VAL A 349 1.16 -13.96 -0.14
N ARG A 350 1.90 -14.76 0.62
CA ARG A 350 2.11 -16.19 0.32
C ARG A 350 0.89 -17.05 0.66
N ASN A 351 0.37 -16.91 1.87
CA ASN A 351 -0.75 -17.67 2.42
C ASN A 351 -1.29 -16.96 3.69
N ALA A 352 -2.19 -17.61 4.43
CA ALA A 352 -2.83 -17.05 5.61
C ALA A 352 -1.87 -16.71 6.77
N ASP A 353 -0.78 -17.45 6.93
CA ASP A 353 0.16 -17.30 8.05
C ASP A 353 1.12 -16.11 7.88
N TYR A 354 1.29 -15.64 6.63
CA TYR A 354 2.09 -14.46 6.28
C TYR A 354 1.24 -13.22 5.96
N ARG A 355 -0.08 -13.36 5.97
CA ARG A 355 -0.99 -12.24 5.73
C ARG A 355 -0.99 -11.34 6.96
N MET A 356 -1.00 -10.03 6.76
CA MET A 356 -1.21 -9.08 7.85
C MET A 356 -2.71 -8.79 7.94
N ASN A 357 -3.26 -8.70 9.16
CA ASN A 357 -4.66 -8.32 9.34
C ASN A 357 -4.93 -6.90 8.78
N SER A 358 -3.96 -6.00 8.91
CA SER A 358 -4.02 -4.63 8.36
C SER A 358 -3.72 -4.52 6.86
N LEU A 359 -3.28 -5.60 6.20
CA LEU A 359 -3.07 -5.65 4.74
C LEU A 359 -3.53 -7.03 4.22
N PRO A 360 -4.84 -7.32 4.20
CA PRO A 360 -5.37 -8.64 3.90
C PRO A 360 -5.42 -8.89 2.38
N ASP A 361 -4.25 -8.85 1.76
CA ASP A 361 -4.12 -8.82 0.31
C ASP A 361 -4.32 -10.19 -0.36
N GLY A 362 -4.90 -10.15 -1.57
CA GLY A 362 -5.27 -11.28 -2.39
C GLY A 362 -5.05 -11.00 -3.88
N ASN A 363 -5.06 -12.05 -4.71
CA ASN A 363 -4.94 -11.88 -6.17
C ASN A 363 -6.11 -11.04 -6.69
N ARG A 364 -5.85 -10.24 -7.72
CA ARG A 364 -6.79 -9.26 -8.23
C ARG A 364 -7.04 -9.45 -9.71
N ILE A 365 -8.29 -9.28 -10.12
CA ILE A 365 -8.68 -9.11 -11.52
C ILE A 365 -9.29 -7.73 -11.66
N TRP A 366 -8.74 -6.95 -12.58
CA TRP A 366 -9.16 -5.59 -12.86
C TRP A 366 -10.03 -5.61 -14.11
N PHE A 367 -11.19 -4.98 -14.06
CA PHE A 367 -12.07 -4.75 -15.20
C PHE A 367 -12.22 -3.26 -15.37
N SER A 368 -11.76 -2.72 -16.50
CA SER A 368 -11.72 -1.29 -16.75
C SER A 368 -12.46 -0.93 -18.01
N ALA A 369 -13.17 0.19 -17.96
CA ALA A 369 -13.78 0.83 -19.12
C ALA A 369 -13.66 2.35 -18.98
N GLY A 370 -13.70 3.07 -20.09
CA GLY A 370 -13.68 4.52 -20.06
C GLY A 370 -13.79 5.14 -21.44
N MET A 371 -13.69 6.46 -21.45
CA MET A 371 -13.76 7.26 -22.65
C MET A 371 -12.75 8.39 -22.61
N LYS A 372 -12.31 8.78 -23.80
CA LYS A 372 -11.51 9.97 -24.07
C LYS A 372 -12.32 10.87 -25.01
N TYR A 373 -12.52 12.12 -24.62
CA TYR A 373 -13.32 13.09 -25.36
C TYR A 373 -12.49 14.34 -25.69
N HIS A 374 -12.33 14.64 -26.98
CA HIS A 374 -11.65 15.83 -27.45
C HIS A 374 -12.61 17.03 -27.51
N ILE A 375 -12.22 18.13 -26.87
CA ILE A 375 -12.93 19.41 -26.90
C ILE A 375 -12.08 20.39 -27.71
N GLY A 376 -12.49 20.63 -28.96
CA GLY A 376 -11.67 21.38 -29.91
C GLY A 376 -10.34 20.68 -30.18
N LYS A 377 -9.27 21.46 -30.40
CA LYS A 377 -7.95 20.91 -30.78
C LYS A 377 -7.02 20.65 -29.59
N ASN A 378 -7.24 21.33 -28.46
CA ASN A 378 -6.23 21.47 -27.40
C ASN A 378 -6.67 20.92 -26.03
N HIS A 379 -7.91 20.44 -25.92
CA HIS A 379 -8.46 19.97 -24.65
C HIS A 379 -8.97 18.55 -24.79
N VAL A 380 -8.67 17.74 -23.78
CA VAL A 380 -9.09 16.36 -23.67
C VAL A 380 -9.67 16.16 -22.29
N VAL A 381 -10.80 15.47 -22.22
CA VAL A 381 -11.38 14.98 -20.97
C VAL A 381 -11.42 13.46 -21.03
N ASP A 382 -10.80 12.84 -20.05
CA ASP A 382 -10.82 11.40 -19.85
C ASP A 382 -11.71 11.06 -18.65
N ALA A 383 -12.49 10.00 -18.78
CA ALA A 383 -13.23 9.41 -17.68
C ALA A 383 -13.06 7.89 -17.71
N ALA A 384 -12.83 7.28 -16.56
CA ALA A 384 -12.63 5.85 -16.43
C ALA A 384 -13.36 5.30 -15.21
N TYR A 385 -13.70 4.02 -15.29
CA TYR A 385 -14.16 3.23 -14.17
C TYR A 385 -13.37 1.93 -14.16
N THR A 386 -13.03 1.46 -12.98
CA THR A 386 -12.37 0.16 -12.79
C THR A 386 -12.97 -0.55 -11.59
N HIS A 387 -13.48 -1.75 -11.83
CA HIS A 387 -13.83 -2.70 -10.79
C HIS A 387 -12.66 -3.65 -10.56
N ILE A 388 -12.21 -3.77 -9.31
CA ILE A 388 -11.15 -4.69 -8.90
C ILE A 388 -11.78 -5.78 -8.03
N HIS A 389 -11.94 -6.96 -8.63
CA HIS A 389 -12.26 -8.16 -7.88
C HIS A 389 -11.01 -8.67 -7.18
N ILE A 390 -11.06 -8.80 -5.86
CA ILE A 390 -9.95 -9.31 -5.05
C ILE A 390 -10.41 -10.61 -4.42
N ASN A 391 -9.63 -11.68 -4.60
CA ASN A 391 -9.98 -12.97 -3.99
C ASN A 391 -10.19 -12.82 -2.48
N ASP A 392 -11.20 -13.50 -1.96
CA ASP A 392 -11.38 -13.67 -0.52
C ASP A 392 -10.11 -14.25 0.11
N THR A 393 -9.80 -13.78 1.32
CA THR A 393 -8.56 -14.18 2.00
C THR A 393 -8.81 -14.58 3.45
N SER A 394 -7.87 -15.33 4.00
CA SER A 394 -7.85 -15.68 5.41
C SER A 394 -6.54 -15.21 6.06
N TYR A 395 -6.62 -14.87 7.33
CA TYR A 395 -5.51 -14.50 8.18
C TYR A 395 -5.40 -15.52 9.30
N ARG A 396 -4.18 -15.91 9.63
CA ARG A 396 -3.87 -16.70 10.82
C ARG A 396 -2.56 -16.22 11.39
N THR A 397 -2.51 -16.05 12.70
CA THR A 397 -1.26 -15.78 13.39
C THR A 397 -1.19 -16.55 14.70
N ALA A 398 0.01 -17.02 15.04
CA ALA A 398 0.30 -17.51 16.38
C ALA A 398 0.42 -16.33 17.37
N LYS A 399 0.36 -16.64 18.66
CA LYS A 399 0.70 -15.66 19.71
C LYS A 399 2.11 -15.12 19.52
N ALA A 400 2.36 -13.91 20.01
CA ALA A 400 3.66 -13.27 20.00
C ALA A 400 4.74 -14.16 20.63
N SER A 401 6.00 -13.95 20.24
CA SER A 401 7.14 -14.69 20.79
C SER A 401 7.44 -14.34 22.26
N GLY A 402 7.01 -13.14 22.67
CA GLY A 402 7.29 -12.53 23.98
C GLY A 402 8.61 -11.74 24.04
N ASN A 403 9.36 -11.65 22.93
CA ASN A 403 10.66 -10.98 22.84
C ASN A 403 10.56 -9.50 22.40
N ASP A 404 9.40 -9.08 21.92
CA ASP A 404 9.16 -7.77 21.34
C ASP A 404 7.96 -7.10 22.01
N VAL A 405 7.78 -5.81 21.74
CA VAL A 405 6.68 -4.97 22.24
C VAL A 405 5.41 -5.34 21.45
N ASP A 406 4.98 -6.58 21.63
CA ASP A 406 3.81 -7.19 21.03
C ASP A 406 3.14 -8.10 22.06
N SER A 407 1.87 -7.86 22.30
CA SER A 407 1.07 -8.62 23.26
C SER A 407 0.01 -9.50 22.60
N LYS A 408 0.03 -9.64 21.25
CA LYS A 408 -0.98 -10.42 20.55
C LYS A 408 -0.96 -11.89 20.98
N GLY A 409 -2.15 -12.45 21.19
CA GLY A 409 -2.32 -13.90 21.24
C GLY A 409 -2.51 -14.49 19.85
N ALA A 410 -2.98 -15.73 19.81
CA ALA A 410 -3.32 -16.38 18.55
C ALA A 410 -4.66 -15.84 18.03
N SER A 411 -4.74 -15.60 16.72
CA SER A 411 -5.97 -15.13 16.10
C SER A 411 -6.09 -15.55 14.64
N SER A 412 -7.33 -15.58 14.15
CA SER A 412 -7.65 -15.85 12.75
C SER A 412 -8.89 -15.09 12.30
N ALA A 413 -8.93 -14.75 11.02
CA ALA A 413 -10.04 -14.03 10.41
C ALA A 413 -10.18 -14.35 8.91
N ARG A 414 -11.34 -14.07 8.34
CA ARG A 414 -11.59 -14.03 6.90
C ARG A 414 -11.87 -12.61 6.43
N PHE A 415 -11.57 -12.34 5.17
CA PHE A 415 -11.79 -11.05 4.54
C PHE A 415 -12.48 -11.21 3.19
N LYS A 416 -13.49 -10.37 2.98
CA LYS A 416 -14.14 -10.16 1.68
C LYS A 416 -13.72 -8.81 1.14
N ASN A 417 -13.17 -8.82 -0.07
CA ASN A 417 -12.41 -7.72 -0.62
C ASN A 417 -12.91 -7.33 -2.02
N HIS A 418 -13.15 -6.05 -2.25
CA HIS A 418 -13.22 -5.48 -3.61
C HIS A 418 -12.82 -4.01 -3.56
N ALA A 419 -12.58 -3.42 -4.72
CA ALA A 419 -12.41 -1.98 -4.82
C ALA A 419 -12.97 -1.47 -6.14
N ASP A 420 -13.50 -0.26 -6.10
CA ASP A 420 -13.88 0.49 -7.29
C ASP A 420 -13.01 1.74 -7.40
N ILE A 421 -12.61 2.09 -8.62
CA ILE A 421 -11.83 3.30 -8.91
C ILE A 421 -12.55 4.09 -9.99
N ILE A 422 -12.81 5.35 -9.71
CA ILE A 422 -13.27 6.36 -10.67
C ILE A 422 -12.08 7.24 -11.00
#